data_AF-A0A812CRC5-F1
#
_entry.id   AF-A0A812CRC5-F1
#
_cell.length_a   1.000
_cell.length_b   1.000
_cell.length_c   1.000
_cell.angle_alpha   90.00
_cell.angle_beta   90.00
_cell.angle_gamma   90.00
#
_symmetry.space_group_name_H-M   'P 1'
#
loop_
_entity.id
_entity.type
_entity.pdbx_description
1 polymer ?
#
loop_
_entity_poly.entity_id
_entity_poly.type
_entity_poly.pdbx_seq_one_letter_code
_entity_poly.pdbx_strand_id
1 'polypeptide(L)'
;MFNAASLSIHSLPKFPFNVSANNIFYCSKHIYIYLYLSIYISLSISIYLSIYLSIYLSIYIYISIYIYLHLSIYLSIYLSIYLSIYIYIYIYNYLFKNMIPTRDIRGLIAANAIIYCIDLISIYLSIYLSIYLSIYLSIYLSKNDRMEKALISIYLSIYLSIYLSIYLSIIIHREAVSCDTKPEVCLTPGCAVASSRLIRSIDEAIDPCDDFFEYACGRWVKRHPIPDDLSSIDTFTVLRDEVVNILKDLLETSISSTDAVAIQKAKLLYRSCMNECGWPVRNASWDPNSFNLVPLLVALRRYNTQPIVSIMVRIDSKNSTRNIITLDTPGFGMPGRKYYLKSRNDTKLKAYEKLAVEMAIQMGADPKQAQKDMGDIVDLEINLANISTPSEERRDNEKLYNKMTLKELSENFKGFDWISYITQIMNIPNKSIHINDTEEVIIRDTAYFTNLMKILSTDKRILANYAIWIFIKRVGIYLPERFRLLIQEYDKVITGTASARPRWRTCTYFTNEQLGNAVGRMFVQQNFDDEAKSQVSDISFYHSIC
;
A
#
# COMPACT_ATOMS: atom_id res chain seq x y z
N MET A 1 26.98 -55.23 -52.90
CA MET A 1 26.84 -54.45 -54.15
C MET A 1 27.78 -53.26 -54.03
N PHE A 2 28.72 -53.00 -54.95
CA PHE A 2 28.59 -52.67 -56.39
C PHE A 2 27.78 -51.36 -56.57
N ASN A 3 28.20 -50.33 -57.32
CA ASN A 3 29.30 -50.08 -58.29
C ASN A 3 29.96 -48.69 -58.01
N ALA A 4 31.13 -48.22 -58.51
CA ALA A 4 31.81 -48.24 -59.84
C ALA A 4 31.10 -47.32 -60.90
N ALA A 5 31.73 -46.62 -61.87
CA ALA A 5 33.11 -46.20 -62.25
C ALA A 5 32.99 -44.92 -63.17
N SER A 6 33.94 -44.23 -63.85
CA SER A 6 35.43 -44.16 -64.07
C SER A 6 35.75 -42.73 -64.63
N LEU A 7 36.97 -42.23 -64.93
CA LEU A 7 37.81 -42.32 -66.16
C LEU A 7 39.02 -41.33 -65.97
N SER A 8 40.34 -41.68 -65.95
CA SER A 8 41.35 -41.97 -67.03
C SER A 8 41.98 -40.73 -67.73
N ILE A 9 43.27 -40.54 -68.16
CA ILE A 9 44.60 -41.26 -68.23
C ILE A 9 45.73 -40.19 -68.58
N HIS A 10 47.09 -40.23 -68.81
CA HIS A 10 48.33 -41.08 -69.07
C HIS A 10 49.63 -40.17 -68.84
N SER A 11 50.95 -40.42 -69.07
CA SER A 11 51.92 -41.58 -69.04
C SER A 11 53.44 -41.24 -69.37
N LEU A 12 54.43 -41.69 -68.55
CA LEU A 12 55.88 -42.03 -68.86
C LEU A 12 56.85 -40.89 -69.37
N PRO A 13 58.20 -41.06 -69.66
CA PRO A 13 59.20 -42.17 -69.61
C PRO A 13 60.55 -41.88 -68.83
N LYS A 14 61.73 -42.53 -69.11
CA LYS A 14 62.95 -42.62 -68.21
C LYS A 14 64.35 -43.09 -68.82
N PHE A 15 65.49 -42.99 -68.06
CA PHE A 15 66.52 -44.06 -67.66
C PHE A 15 68.02 -43.67 -67.20
N PRO A 16 69.22 -44.32 -67.50
CA PRO A 16 70.29 -44.67 -66.47
C PRO A 16 71.86 -44.61 -66.77
N PHE A 17 72.80 -44.77 -65.76
CA PHE A 17 74.13 -45.54 -65.72
C PHE A 17 75.23 -45.19 -64.60
N ASN A 18 76.47 -45.78 -64.58
CA ASN A 18 77.31 -46.15 -63.37
C ASN A 18 78.89 -46.23 -63.55
N VAL A 19 79.78 -46.17 -62.48
CA VAL A 19 81.24 -46.63 -62.41
C VAL A 19 81.93 -46.57 -60.99
N SER A 20 83.20 -47.03 -60.82
CA SER A 20 83.96 -47.30 -59.53
C SER A 20 84.96 -46.20 -59.03
N ALA A 21 85.61 -46.36 -57.85
CA ALA A 21 86.10 -45.21 -57.05
C ALA A 21 87.47 -45.32 -56.28
N ASN A 22 88.36 -46.28 -56.55
CA ASN A 22 89.25 -46.79 -55.48
C ASN A 22 90.37 -45.87 -54.89
N ASN A 23 91.05 -45.01 -55.66
CA ASN A 23 92.29 -44.28 -55.24
C ASN A 23 92.09 -43.11 -54.24
N ILE A 24 90.88 -42.93 -53.70
CA ILE A 24 90.46 -41.72 -52.96
C ILE A 24 90.99 -41.69 -51.51
N PHE A 25 91.32 -42.84 -50.91
CA PHE A 25 91.41 -42.98 -49.45
C PHE A 25 92.61 -42.30 -48.76
N TYR A 26 93.77 -42.14 -49.41
CA TYR A 26 94.96 -41.61 -48.71
C TYR A 26 95.00 -40.07 -48.65
N CYS A 27 94.60 -39.35 -49.71
CA CYS A 27 94.48 -37.88 -49.66
C CYS A 27 93.36 -37.41 -48.71
N SER A 28 92.32 -38.23 -48.52
CA SER A 28 91.18 -37.93 -47.65
C SER A 28 91.58 -37.61 -46.20
N LYS A 29 92.45 -38.44 -45.58
CA LYS A 29 92.73 -38.34 -44.13
C LYS A 29 93.38 -37.03 -43.69
N HIS A 30 94.36 -36.50 -44.42
CA HIS A 30 95.07 -35.28 -43.99
C HIS A 30 94.21 -34.02 -44.15
N ILE A 31 93.48 -33.90 -45.26
CA ILE A 31 92.59 -32.76 -45.51
C ILE A 31 91.40 -32.78 -44.55
N TYR A 32 90.84 -33.97 -44.25
CA TYR A 32 89.75 -34.13 -43.28
C TYR A 32 90.13 -33.60 -41.88
N ILE A 33 91.32 -33.92 -41.37
CA ILE A 33 91.77 -33.44 -40.05
C ILE A 33 91.92 -31.91 -40.02
N TYR A 34 92.49 -31.32 -41.07
CA TYR A 34 92.70 -29.87 -41.13
C TYR A 34 91.39 -29.09 -41.27
N LEU A 35 90.46 -29.57 -42.12
CA LEU A 35 89.10 -29.02 -42.20
C LEU A 35 88.35 -29.19 -40.89
N TYR A 36 88.36 -30.39 -40.29
CA TYR A 36 87.65 -30.65 -39.05
C TYR A 36 88.14 -29.73 -37.92
N LEU A 37 89.45 -29.58 -37.72
CA LEU A 37 89.99 -28.75 -36.66
C LEU A 37 89.74 -27.24 -36.87
N SER A 38 89.89 -26.76 -38.11
CA SER A 38 89.65 -25.34 -38.43
C SER A 38 88.16 -24.95 -38.39
N ILE A 39 87.28 -25.82 -38.89
CA ILE A 39 85.82 -25.66 -38.82
C ILE A 39 85.36 -25.76 -37.36
N TYR A 40 85.84 -26.73 -36.59
CA TYR A 40 85.47 -26.88 -35.17
C TYR A 40 85.89 -25.66 -34.35
N ILE A 41 87.15 -25.23 -34.41
CA ILE A 41 87.63 -24.07 -33.63
C ILE A 41 86.90 -22.78 -34.04
N SER A 42 86.70 -22.54 -35.34
CA SER A 42 86.03 -21.33 -35.82
C SER A 42 84.54 -21.31 -35.45
N LEU A 43 83.79 -22.41 -35.61
CA LEU A 43 82.39 -22.47 -35.14
C LEU A 43 82.30 -22.43 -33.62
N SER A 44 83.12 -23.16 -32.87
CA SER A 44 83.06 -23.15 -31.41
C SER A 44 83.29 -21.75 -30.84
N ILE A 45 84.31 -21.02 -31.31
CA ILE A 45 84.58 -19.64 -30.84
C ILE A 45 83.50 -18.67 -31.33
N SER A 46 83.09 -18.76 -32.60
CA SER A 46 82.04 -17.91 -33.17
C SER A 46 80.70 -18.07 -32.44
N ILE A 47 80.24 -19.32 -32.26
CA ILE A 47 78.98 -19.64 -31.59
C ILE A 47 79.04 -19.30 -30.10
N TYR A 48 80.13 -19.67 -29.40
CA TYR A 48 80.25 -19.33 -27.97
C TYR A 48 80.28 -17.82 -27.75
N LEU A 49 81.11 -17.07 -28.49
CA LEU A 49 81.23 -15.62 -28.30
C LEU A 49 79.95 -14.89 -28.73
N SER A 50 79.34 -15.24 -29.86
CA SER A 50 78.11 -14.59 -30.33
C SER A 50 76.91 -14.91 -29.44
N ILE A 51 76.69 -16.17 -29.05
CA ILE A 51 75.55 -16.55 -28.21
C ILE A 51 75.77 -16.09 -26.76
N TYR A 52 76.95 -16.29 -26.16
CA TYR A 52 77.19 -15.87 -24.78
C TYR A 52 77.11 -14.34 -24.65
N LEU A 53 77.74 -13.58 -25.55
CA LEU A 53 77.71 -12.11 -25.48
C LEU A 53 76.32 -11.55 -25.79
N SER A 54 75.59 -12.09 -26.78
CA SER A 54 74.23 -11.62 -27.09
C SER A 54 73.22 -11.99 -25.99
N ILE A 55 73.30 -13.19 -25.41
CA ILE A 55 72.43 -13.58 -24.29
C ILE A 55 72.78 -12.78 -23.02
N TYR A 56 74.06 -12.63 -22.68
CA TYR A 56 74.45 -11.85 -21.49
C TYR A 56 74.08 -10.38 -21.63
N LEU A 57 74.33 -9.76 -22.79
CA LEU A 57 73.99 -8.37 -23.06
C LEU A 57 72.46 -8.15 -23.13
N SER A 58 71.71 -9.05 -23.77
CA SER A 58 70.25 -8.93 -23.82
C SER A 58 69.58 -9.21 -22.48
N ILE A 59 70.07 -10.15 -21.66
CA ILE A 59 69.57 -10.36 -20.29
C ILE A 59 69.92 -9.16 -19.40
N TYR A 60 71.13 -8.61 -19.48
CA TYR A 60 71.51 -7.44 -18.69
C TYR A 60 70.67 -6.21 -19.08
N ILE A 61 70.53 -5.93 -20.38
CA ILE A 61 69.67 -4.85 -20.89
C ILE A 61 68.21 -5.09 -20.49
N TYR A 62 67.69 -6.32 -20.63
CA TYR A 62 66.31 -6.66 -20.23
C TYR A 62 66.09 -6.45 -18.73
N ILE A 63 66.99 -6.92 -17.87
CA ILE A 63 66.88 -6.75 -16.41
C ILE A 63 67.01 -5.28 -16.02
N SER A 64 67.96 -4.53 -16.59
CA SER A 64 68.10 -3.09 -16.32
C SER A 64 66.87 -2.31 -16.80
N ILE A 65 66.36 -2.56 -18.01
CA ILE A 65 65.14 -1.91 -18.52
C ILE A 65 63.92 -2.34 -17.70
N TYR A 66 63.78 -3.61 -17.33
CA TYR A 66 62.64 -4.12 -16.55
C TYR A 66 62.62 -3.52 -15.14
N ILE A 67 63.74 -3.52 -14.42
CA ILE A 67 63.85 -2.88 -13.10
C ILE A 67 63.62 -1.37 -13.22
N TYR A 68 64.14 -0.71 -14.25
CA TYR A 68 63.99 0.74 -14.42
C TYR A 68 62.56 1.15 -14.81
N LEU A 69 61.91 0.44 -15.75
CA LEU A 69 60.49 0.63 -16.05
C LEU A 69 59.66 0.35 -14.80
N HIS A 70 59.85 -0.80 -14.16
CA HIS A 70 59.01 -1.18 -13.03
C HIS A 70 59.19 -0.22 -11.85
N LEU A 71 60.40 0.29 -11.57
CA LEU A 71 60.63 1.26 -10.50
C LEU A 71 60.09 2.66 -10.86
N SER A 72 60.29 3.15 -12.10
CA SER A 72 59.80 4.47 -12.52
C SER A 72 58.29 4.52 -12.70
N ILE A 73 57.68 3.47 -13.26
CA ILE A 73 56.23 3.31 -13.37
C ILE A 73 55.63 3.14 -11.97
N TYR A 74 56.19 2.28 -11.11
CA TYR A 74 55.68 2.12 -9.74
C TYR A 74 55.79 3.42 -8.94
N LEU A 75 56.91 4.14 -9.00
CA LEU A 75 57.09 5.40 -8.26
C LEU A 75 56.16 6.51 -8.77
N SER A 76 55.99 6.65 -10.10
CA SER A 76 55.10 7.68 -10.67
C SER A 76 53.62 7.37 -10.44
N ILE A 77 53.19 6.10 -10.57
CA ILE A 77 51.83 5.67 -10.23
C ILE A 77 51.58 5.81 -8.72
N TYR A 78 52.49 5.32 -7.87
CA TYR A 78 52.32 5.39 -6.42
C TYR A 78 52.26 6.84 -5.92
N LEU A 79 53.15 7.73 -6.40
CA LEU A 79 53.16 9.13 -5.99
C LEU A 79 51.93 9.90 -6.51
N SER A 80 51.48 9.65 -7.74
CA SER A 80 50.28 10.31 -8.28
C SER A 80 48.98 9.83 -7.63
N ILE A 81 48.85 8.53 -7.33
CA ILE A 81 47.72 7.98 -6.58
C ILE A 81 47.73 8.44 -5.12
N TYR A 82 48.90 8.43 -4.45
CA TYR A 82 48.99 8.87 -3.06
C TYR A 82 48.65 10.36 -2.91
N LEU A 83 49.14 11.21 -3.82
CA LEU A 83 48.86 12.65 -3.80
C LEU A 83 47.39 12.96 -4.15
N SER A 84 46.79 12.28 -5.14
CA SER A 84 45.38 12.51 -5.48
C SER A 84 44.43 12.05 -4.38
N ILE A 85 44.67 10.88 -3.78
CA ILE A 85 43.88 10.39 -2.62
C ILE A 85 44.04 11.32 -1.41
N TYR A 86 45.26 11.79 -1.11
CA TYR A 86 45.48 12.70 0.01
C TYR A 86 44.75 14.05 -0.16
N ILE A 87 44.83 14.64 -1.36
CA ILE A 87 44.11 15.89 -1.70
C ILE A 87 42.59 15.67 -1.65
N TYR A 88 42.09 14.56 -2.21
CA TYR A 88 40.67 14.20 -2.17
C TYR A 88 40.17 14.09 -0.73
N ILE A 89 40.85 13.32 0.13
CA ILE A 89 40.46 13.13 1.53
C ILE A 89 40.51 14.45 2.32
N TYR A 90 41.53 15.29 2.10
CA TYR A 90 41.64 16.59 2.77
C TYR A 90 40.50 17.54 2.39
N ILE A 91 40.21 17.68 1.09
CA ILE A 91 39.14 18.55 0.58
C ILE A 91 37.75 17.99 0.93
N TYR A 92 37.53 16.68 0.86
CA TYR A 92 36.27 16.04 1.26
C TYR A 92 35.95 16.34 2.73
N ASN A 93 36.93 16.17 3.64
CA ASN A 93 36.75 16.49 5.06
C ASN A 93 36.50 18.00 5.29
N TYR A 94 37.17 18.88 4.53
CA TYR A 94 36.96 20.32 4.60
C TYR A 94 35.54 20.73 4.14
N LEU A 95 35.03 20.15 3.06
CA LEU A 95 33.69 20.43 2.54
C LEU A 95 32.61 19.83 3.44
N PHE A 96 32.74 18.56 3.84
CA PHE A 96 31.78 17.87 4.72
C PHE A 96 31.59 18.63 6.04
N LYS A 97 32.67 19.17 6.61
CA LYS A 97 32.63 19.94 7.86
C LYS A 97 31.98 21.33 7.73
N ASN A 98 31.86 21.86 6.51
CA ASN A 98 31.31 23.19 6.22
C ASN A 98 29.88 23.17 5.60
N MET A 99 29.44 22.05 5.02
CA MET A 99 28.15 21.96 4.28
C MET A 99 26.93 21.54 5.11
N ILE A 100 27.09 21.22 6.40
CA ILE A 100 26.01 20.71 7.27
C ILE A 100 24.76 21.63 7.40
N PRO A 101 24.82 22.98 7.28
CA PRO A 101 23.63 23.82 7.52
C PRO A 101 22.60 23.92 6.36
N THR A 102 22.94 23.62 5.11
CA THR A 102 22.13 24.06 3.95
C THR A 102 21.69 22.93 3.01
N ARG A 103 20.40 22.54 3.10
CA ARG A 103 19.73 21.59 2.18
C ARG A 103 19.33 22.25 0.83
N ASP A 104 20.25 22.89 0.13
CA ASP A 104 20.00 23.42 -1.24
C ASP A 104 20.48 22.43 -2.32
N ILE A 105 19.59 22.10 -3.26
CA ILE A 105 19.86 21.28 -4.44
C ILE A 105 20.99 21.87 -5.29
N ARG A 106 21.12 23.20 -5.35
CA ARG A 106 22.24 23.89 -6.02
C ARG A 106 23.59 23.57 -5.37
N GLY A 107 23.61 23.36 -4.05
CA GLY A 107 24.78 22.90 -3.31
C GLY A 107 25.18 21.47 -3.69
N LEU A 108 24.22 20.57 -3.89
CA LEU A 108 24.48 19.20 -4.37
C LEU A 108 25.01 19.19 -5.82
N ILE A 109 24.44 20.01 -6.70
CA ILE A 109 24.89 20.14 -8.09
C ILE A 109 26.31 20.71 -8.14
N ALA A 110 26.61 21.74 -7.34
CA ALA A 110 27.96 22.29 -7.22
C ALA A 110 28.96 21.26 -6.67
N ALA A 111 28.58 20.48 -5.65
CA ALA A 111 29.44 19.42 -5.10
C ALA A 111 29.76 18.33 -6.15
N ASN A 112 28.75 17.84 -6.89
CA ASN A 112 28.96 16.87 -7.97
C ASN A 112 29.84 17.43 -9.10
N ALA A 113 29.65 18.69 -9.49
CA ALA A 113 30.50 19.34 -10.49
C ALA A 113 31.95 19.48 -10.02
N ILE A 114 32.18 19.79 -8.75
CA ILE A 114 33.53 19.90 -8.15
C ILE A 114 34.20 18.52 -8.07
N ILE A 115 33.48 17.47 -7.64
CA ILE A 115 33.99 16.09 -7.61
C ILE A 115 34.39 15.65 -9.03
N TYR A 116 33.51 15.86 -10.02
CA TYR A 116 33.80 15.50 -11.41
C TYR A 116 35.01 16.26 -11.98
N CYS A 117 35.20 17.54 -11.62
CA CYS A 117 36.41 18.29 -11.96
C CYS A 117 37.68 17.72 -11.27
N ILE A 118 37.59 17.24 -10.03
CA ILE A 118 38.72 16.62 -9.33
C ILE A 118 39.10 15.28 -9.99
N ASP A 119 38.13 14.46 -10.37
CA ASP A 119 38.36 13.21 -11.11
C ASP A 119 39.00 13.49 -12.47
N LEU A 120 38.50 14.49 -13.21
CA LEU A 120 39.06 14.91 -14.50
C LEU A 120 40.51 15.41 -14.37
N ILE A 121 40.82 16.17 -13.31
CA ILE A 121 42.18 16.64 -13.01
C ILE A 121 43.08 15.47 -12.60
N SER A 122 42.59 14.49 -11.82
CA SER A 122 43.34 13.30 -11.42
C SER A 122 43.70 12.41 -12.63
N ILE A 123 42.73 12.21 -13.53
CA ILE A 123 42.93 11.49 -14.80
C ILE A 123 43.89 12.27 -15.72
N TYR A 124 43.71 13.59 -15.86
CA TYR A 124 44.61 14.42 -16.64
C TYR A 124 46.04 14.38 -16.10
N LEU A 125 46.24 14.54 -14.79
CA LEU A 125 47.58 14.60 -14.19
C LEU A 125 48.29 13.23 -14.24
N SER A 126 47.57 12.12 -14.02
CA SER A 126 48.15 10.78 -14.11
C SER A 126 48.51 10.38 -15.55
N ILE A 127 47.65 10.67 -16.53
CA ILE A 127 47.94 10.43 -17.95
C ILE A 127 49.03 11.36 -18.46
N TYR A 128 48.93 12.67 -18.20
CA TYR A 128 49.93 13.65 -18.65
C TYR A 128 51.30 13.39 -18.04
N LEU A 129 51.41 13.15 -16.74
CA LEU A 129 52.69 12.94 -16.08
C LEU A 129 53.34 11.60 -16.50
N SER A 130 52.56 10.53 -16.68
CA SER A 130 53.10 9.23 -17.13
C SER A 130 53.54 9.27 -18.59
N ILE A 131 52.77 9.88 -19.49
CA ILE A 131 53.14 10.04 -20.91
C ILE A 131 54.32 11.02 -21.06
N TYR A 132 54.29 12.17 -20.39
CA TYR A 132 55.37 13.16 -20.46
C TYR A 132 56.68 12.60 -19.90
N LEU A 133 56.66 11.95 -18.73
CA LEU A 133 57.88 11.41 -18.12
C LEU A 133 58.45 10.22 -18.92
N SER A 134 57.62 9.34 -19.47
CA SER A 134 58.10 8.21 -20.28
C SER A 134 58.65 8.65 -21.65
N ILE A 135 58.05 9.64 -22.30
CA ILE A 135 58.48 10.10 -23.64
C ILE A 135 59.63 11.10 -23.55
N TYR A 136 59.59 12.08 -22.63
CA TYR A 136 60.69 13.06 -22.49
C TYR A 136 62.00 12.38 -22.07
N LEU A 137 61.93 11.37 -21.19
CA LEU A 137 63.11 10.65 -20.70
C LEU A 137 63.67 9.64 -21.71
N SER A 138 62.81 9.00 -22.53
CA SER A 138 63.26 8.13 -23.62
C SER A 138 63.87 8.91 -24.79
N ILE A 139 63.41 10.15 -25.04
CA ILE A 139 64.11 11.10 -25.92
C ILE A 139 65.48 11.48 -25.32
N TYR A 140 65.53 11.91 -24.05
CA TYR A 140 66.77 12.38 -23.41
C TYR A 140 67.88 11.31 -23.32
N LEU A 141 67.52 10.04 -23.21
CA LEU A 141 68.47 8.91 -23.25
C LEU A 141 68.89 8.51 -24.68
N SER A 142 68.13 8.92 -25.70
CA SER A 142 68.34 8.58 -27.11
C SER A 142 69.25 9.58 -27.84
N LYS A 143 70.54 9.65 -27.46
CA LYS A 143 71.54 10.50 -28.15
C LYS A 143 71.78 10.09 -29.62
N ASN A 144 70.96 10.60 -30.55
CA ASN A 144 71.27 10.61 -31.99
C ASN A 144 70.40 11.62 -32.79
N ASP A 145 71.04 12.68 -33.28
CA ASP A 145 70.51 13.95 -33.85
C ASP A 145 69.46 13.88 -35.01
N ARG A 146 69.06 12.69 -35.45
CA ARG A 146 68.17 12.51 -36.62
C ARG A 146 66.86 11.76 -36.35
N MET A 147 66.77 10.94 -35.29
CA MET A 147 65.52 10.21 -34.98
C MET A 147 64.53 11.06 -34.18
N GLU A 148 65.03 11.98 -33.34
CA GLU A 148 64.19 12.81 -32.46
C GLU A 148 63.12 13.59 -33.24
N LYS A 149 63.49 14.24 -34.35
CA LYS A 149 62.57 15.12 -35.10
C LYS A 149 61.39 14.35 -35.74
N ALA A 150 61.60 13.09 -36.12
CA ALA A 150 60.52 12.23 -36.60
C ALA A 150 59.60 11.80 -35.45
N LEU A 151 60.17 11.34 -34.33
CA LEU A 151 59.42 10.93 -33.15
C LEU A 151 58.64 12.08 -32.50
N ILE A 152 59.22 13.29 -32.43
CA ILE A 152 58.55 14.49 -31.92
C ILE A 152 57.39 14.90 -32.83
N SER A 153 57.52 14.78 -34.16
CA SER A 153 56.43 15.08 -35.10
C SER A 153 55.25 14.09 -34.96
N ILE A 154 55.55 12.80 -34.82
CA ILE A 154 54.55 11.75 -34.54
C ILE A 154 53.91 11.97 -33.17
N TYR A 155 54.70 12.30 -32.14
CA TYR A 155 54.18 12.62 -30.81
C TYR A 155 53.27 13.86 -30.81
N LEU A 156 53.66 14.96 -31.46
CA LEU A 156 52.81 16.16 -31.55
C LEU A 156 51.49 15.88 -32.25
N SER A 157 51.51 15.14 -33.37
CA SER A 157 50.29 14.83 -34.13
C SER A 157 49.34 13.89 -33.39
N ILE A 158 49.87 12.87 -32.69
CA ILE A 158 49.05 11.98 -31.85
C ILE A 158 48.55 12.73 -30.60
N TYR A 159 49.41 13.46 -29.89
CA TYR A 159 49.01 14.21 -28.69
C TYR A 159 47.96 15.28 -29.02
N LEU A 160 48.17 16.06 -30.09
CA LEU A 160 47.25 17.13 -30.48
C LEU A 160 45.90 16.56 -30.96
N SER A 161 45.87 15.45 -31.69
CA SER A 161 44.61 14.83 -32.14
C SER A 161 43.84 14.17 -31.00
N ILE A 162 44.51 13.51 -30.06
CA ILE A 162 43.87 12.98 -28.84
C ILE A 162 43.37 14.11 -27.94
N TYR A 163 44.19 15.14 -27.68
CA TYR A 163 43.79 16.29 -26.88
C TYR A 163 42.60 17.04 -27.52
N LEU A 164 42.64 17.28 -28.83
CA LEU A 164 41.57 17.99 -29.54
C LEU A 164 40.27 17.17 -29.61
N SER A 165 40.35 15.85 -29.79
CA SER A 165 39.15 14.99 -29.80
C SER A 165 38.51 14.84 -28.42
N ILE A 166 39.31 14.76 -27.34
CA ILE A 166 38.81 14.82 -25.95
C ILE A 166 38.24 16.20 -25.64
N TYR A 167 38.87 17.29 -26.10
CA TYR A 167 38.36 18.65 -25.87
C TYR A 167 37.03 18.90 -26.61
N LEU A 168 36.89 18.45 -27.86
CA LEU A 168 35.61 18.48 -28.58
C LEU A 168 34.56 17.59 -27.94
N SER A 169 34.90 16.36 -27.52
CA SER A 169 33.90 15.47 -26.89
C SER A 169 33.39 16.03 -25.57
N ILE A 170 34.26 16.66 -24.77
CA ILE A 170 33.88 17.39 -23.55
C ILE A 170 32.97 18.58 -23.88
N ILE A 171 33.24 19.37 -24.92
CA ILE A 171 32.36 20.49 -25.33
C ILE A 171 30.99 19.97 -25.78
N ILE A 172 30.94 18.93 -26.63
CA ILE A 172 29.69 18.32 -27.10
C ILE A 172 28.90 17.75 -25.91
N HIS A 173 29.56 17.13 -24.92
CA HIS A 173 28.91 16.70 -23.69
C HIS A 173 28.43 17.88 -22.84
N ARG A 174 29.14 19.01 -22.83
CA ARG A 174 28.74 20.22 -22.09
C ARG A 174 27.48 20.86 -22.64
N GLU A 175 27.31 20.85 -23.96
CA GLU A 175 26.09 21.32 -24.62
C GLU A 175 24.95 20.29 -24.48
N ALA A 176 25.23 18.99 -24.57
CA ALA A 176 24.24 17.93 -24.33
C ALA A 176 23.76 17.85 -22.86
N VAL A 177 24.60 18.27 -21.90
CA VAL A 177 24.28 18.36 -20.45
C VAL A 177 23.84 19.79 -20.07
N SER A 178 23.39 20.59 -21.05
CA SER A 178 22.58 21.79 -20.80
C SER A 178 21.17 21.38 -20.38
N CYS A 179 21.01 20.96 -19.11
CA CYS A 179 19.73 20.54 -18.53
C CYS A 179 18.75 21.72 -18.29
N ASP A 180 18.26 22.37 -19.35
CA ASP A 180 17.01 23.15 -19.33
C ASP A 180 15.79 22.21 -19.43
N THR A 181 15.86 21.05 -18.77
CA THR A 181 14.70 20.24 -18.43
C THR A 181 13.91 20.96 -17.35
N LYS A 182 13.18 22.00 -17.77
CA LYS A 182 12.04 22.53 -16.99
C LYS A 182 11.20 21.32 -16.59
N PRO A 183 10.78 21.19 -15.31
CA PRO A 183 10.01 20.03 -14.88
C PRO A 183 8.75 19.92 -15.74
N GLU A 184 8.50 18.73 -16.28
CA GLU A 184 7.37 18.50 -17.20
C GLU A 184 6.06 18.59 -16.41
N VAL A 185 5.49 19.79 -16.38
CA VAL A 185 4.24 20.05 -15.67
C VAL A 185 3.12 19.32 -16.38
N CYS A 186 2.51 18.33 -15.71
CA CYS A 186 1.38 17.60 -16.25
C CYS A 186 0.18 18.53 -16.48
N LEU A 187 -0.09 18.88 -17.75
CA LEU A 187 -1.22 19.73 -18.16
C LEU A 187 -2.50 18.94 -18.53
N THR A 188 -2.58 17.64 -18.18
CA THR A 188 -3.80 16.87 -18.44
C THR A 188 -4.97 17.38 -17.58
N PRO A 189 -6.24 17.22 -18.02
CA PRO A 189 -7.39 17.62 -17.21
C PRO A 189 -7.41 16.99 -15.81
N GLY A 190 -6.96 15.73 -15.68
CA GLY A 190 -6.84 15.06 -14.38
C GLY A 190 -5.83 15.74 -13.46
N CYS A 191 -4.63 16.07 -13.97
CA CYS A 191 -3.62 16.80 -13.23
C CYS A 191 -4.06 18.22 -12.84
N ALA A 192 -4.78 18.93 -13.74
CA ALA A 192 -5.35 20.24 -13.46
C ALA A 192 -6.43 20.21 -12.35
N VAL A 193 -7.33 19.21 -12.37
CA VAL A 193 -8.34 19.03 -11.32
C VAL A 193 -7.70 18.60 -9.99
N ALA A 194 -6.72 17.70 -10.01
CA ALA A 194 -6.03 17.24 -8.81
C ALA A 194 -5.23 18.37 -8.13
N SER A 195 -4.40 19.08 -8.89
CA SER A 195 -3.64 20.24 -8.38
C SER A 195 -4.55 21.35 -7.84
N SER A 196 -5.65 21.67 -8.54
CA SER A 196 -6.65 22.62 -8.07
C SER A 196 -7.29 22.21 -6.74
N ARG A 197 -7.61 20.91 -6.55
CA ARG A 197 -8.10 20.37 -5.26
C ARG A 197 -7.07 20.50 -4.13
N LEU A 198 -5.80 20.24 -4.41
CA LEU A 198 -4.70 20.37 -3.44
C LEU A 198 -4.46 21.83 -3.04
N ILE A 199 -4.25 22.73 -4.01
CA ILE A 199 -3.97 24.16 -3.78
C ILE A 199 -5.15 24.85 -3.05
N ARG A 200 -6.39 24.38 -3.25
CA ARG A 200 -7.57 24.86 -2.52
C ARG A 200 -7.65 24.39 -1.06
N SER A 201 -6.82 23.43 -0.65
CA SER A 201 -6.86 22.78 0.67
C SER A 201 -5.63 23.12 1.53
N ILE A 202 -4.45 23.15 0.91
CA ILE A 202 -3.15 23.44 1.53
C ILE A 202 -3.09 24.89 2.02
N ASP A 203 -2.56 25.12 3.23
CA ASP A 203 -2.23 26.43 3.78
C ASP A 203 -0.73 26.67 3.89
N GLU A 204 -0.14 27.28 2.86
CA GLU A 204 1.30 27.54 2.71
C GLU A 204 1.88 28.52 3.75
N ALA A 205 1.07 29.02 4.68
CA ALA A 205 1.50 29.85 5.81
C ALA A 205 2.00 29.03 7.02
N ILE A 206 1.89 27.70 6.96
CA ILE A 206 2.25 26.75 8.02
C ILE A 206 3.44 25.91 7.54
N ASP A 207 4.40 25.61 8.43
CA ASP A 207 5.48 24.70 8.09
C ASP A 207 4.97 23.23 8.11
N PRO A 208 5.09 22.47 7.02
CA PRO A 208 4.70 21.06 6.98
C PRO A 208 5.50 20.16 7.95
N CYS A 209 6.63 20.62 8.49
CA CYS A 209 7.39 19.93 9.53
C CYS A 209 6.88 20.24 10.96
N ASP A 210 6.13 21.32 11.17
CA ASP A 210 5.52 21.66 12.46
C ASP A 210 4.11 21.06 12.59
N ASP A 211 3.23 21.33 11.63
CA ASP A 211 1.88 20.74 11.56
C ASP A 211 1.49 20.43 10.11
N PHE A 212 1.74 19.18 9.70
CA PHE A 212 1.36 18.69 8.38
C PHE A 212 -0.16 18.64 8.15
N PHE A 213 -0.99 18.57 9.19
CA PHE A 213 -2.45 18.57 9.04
C PHE A 213 -2.96 19.98 8.72
N GLU A 214 -2.59 21.00 9.49
CA GLU A 214 -3.01 22.38 9.18
C GLU A 214 -2.33 22.88 7.89
N TYR A 215 -1.09 22.46 7.59
CA TYR A 215 -0.50 22.69 6.27
C TYR A 215 -1.30 22.03 5.14
N ALA A 216 -1.71 20.77 5.24
CA ALA A 216 -2.41 20.09 4.14
C ALA A 216 -3.90 20.43 4.02
N CYS A 217 -4.55 20.77 5.14
CA CYS A 217 -6.01 20.87 5.27
C CYS A 217 -6.52 22.22 5.80
N GLY A 218 -5.67 23.15 6.26
CA GLY A 218 -6.11 24.37 6.94
C GLY A 218 -7.05 25.23 6.11
N ARG A 219 -6.76 25.44 4.82
CA ARG A 219 -7.69 26.16 3.91
C ARG A 219 -8.92 25.33 3.58
N TRP A 220 -8.87 24.00 3.64
CA TRP A 220 -10.05 23.15 3.49
C TRP A 220 -11.00 23.32 4.69
N VAL A 221 -10.50 23.22 5.92
CA VAL A 221 -11.31 23.37 7.15
C VAL A 221 -11.96 24.75 7.20
N LYS A 222 -11.20 25.81 6.91
CA LYS A 222 -11.70 27.21 6.85
C LYS A 222 -12.78 27.45 5.77
N ARG A 223 -12.91 26.54 4.79
CA ARG A 223 -13.88 26.61 3.67
C ARG A 223 -15.08 25.67 3.80
N HIS A 224 -15.03 24.71 4.73
CA HIS A 224 -16.09 23.71 4.94
C HIS A 224 -16.59 23.77 6.39
N PRO A 225 -17.37 24.81 6.76
CA PRO A 225 -18.07 24.82 8.04
C PRO A 225 -19.01 23.62 8.15
N ILE A 226 -19.14 23.04 9.35
CA ILE A 226 -20.03 21.89 9.59
C ILE A 226 -21.48 22.32 9.34
N PRO A 227 -22.21 21.69 8.40
CA PRO A 227 -23.62 22.00 8.15
C PRO A 227 -24.53 21.63 9.32
N ASP A 228 -25.65 22.35 9.47
CA ASP A 228 -26.58 22.18 10.60
C ASP A 228 -27.15 20.76 10.78
N ASP A 229 -27.22 19.94 9.72
CA ASP A 229 -27.72 18.54 9.76
C ASP A 229 -26.62 17.49 10.02
N LEU A 230 -25.39 17.95 10.29
CA LEU A 230 -24.18 17.15 10.52
C LEU A 230 -23.49 17.55 11.85
N SER A 231 -22.70 16.62 12.39
CA SER A 231 -21.86 16.83 13.59
C SER A 231 -20.36 16.91 13.29
N SER A 232 -19.99 16.67 12.03
CA SER A 232 -18.63 16.66 11.49
C SER A 232 -18.72 16.70 9.98
N ILE A 233 -17.73 17.31 9.31
CA ILE A 233 -17.58 17.25 7.86
C ILE A 233 -16.13 16.88 7.52
N ASP A 234 -15.99 15.99 6.55
CA ASP A 234 -14.73 15.50 5.99
C ASP A 234 -14.91 15.23 4.49
N THR A 235 -13.82 14.91 3.78
CA THR A 235 -13.85 14.60 2.35
C THR A 235 -14.76 13.40 2.03
N PHE A 236 -14.80 12.39 2.89
CA PHE A 236 -15.71 11.24 2.75
C PHE A 236 -17.18 11.65 2.86
N THR A 237 -17.51 12.67 3.65
CA THR A 237 -18.87 13.17 3.84
C THR A 237 -19.33 14.03 2.69
N VAL A 238 -18.43 14.85 2.10
CA VAL A 238 -18.72 15.53 0.83
C VAL A 238 -19.00 14.51 -0.28
N LEU A 239 -18.12 13.51 -0.48
CA LEU A 239 -18.29 12.46 -1.48
C LEU A 239 -19.57 11.63 -1.24
N ARG A 240 -19.90 11.33 0.02
CA ARG A 240 -21.12 10.59 0.39
C ARG A 240 -22.37 11.39 0.09
N ASP A 241 -22.36 12.70 0.32
CA ASP A 241 -23.47 13.58 0.00
C ASP A 241 -23.63 13.79 -1.52
N GLU A 242 -22.53 13.87 -2.29
CA GLU A 242 -22.57 13.83 -3.76
C GLU A 242 -23.24 12.54 -4.26
N VAL A 243 -22.79 11.37 -3.79
CA VAL A 243 -23.41 10.07 -4.13
C VAL A 243 -24.89 10.02 -3.71
N VAL A 244 -25.24 10.51 -2.53
CA VAL A 244 -26.63 10.47 -2.02
C VAL A 244 -27.56 11.41 -2.80
N ASN A 245 -27.07 12.50 -3.38
CA ASN A 245 -27.84 13.29 -4.37
C ASN A 245 -28.09 12.49 -5.66
N ILE A 246 -27.06 11.83 -6.22
CA ILE A 246 -27.21 10.98 -7.41
C ILE A 246 -28.22 9.84 -7.14
N LEU A 247 -28.14 9.20 -5.97
CA LEU A 247 -29.07 8.14 -5.58
C LEU A 247 -30.51 8.64 -5.38
N LYS A 248 -30.71 9.86 -4.85
CA LYS A 248 -32.03 10.52 -4.78
C LYS A 248 -32.61 10.66 -6.19
N ASP A 249 -31.86 11.25 -7.12
CA ASP A 249 -32.35 11.55 -8.46
C ASP A 249 -32.70 10.26 -9.23
N LEU A 250 -31.88 9.21 -9.09
CA LEU A 250 -32.17 7.87 -9.61
C LEU A 250 -33.47 7.26 -9.04
N LEU A 251 -33.73 7.42 -7.74
CA LEU A 251 -34.92 6.89 -7.06
C LEU A 251 -36.20 7.71 -7.34
N GLU A 252 -36.06 8.99 -7.67
CA GLU A 252 -37.18 9.88 -8.03
C GLU A 252 -37.67 9.68 -9.48
N THR A 253 -36.85 9.09 -10.36
CA THR A 253 -37.27 8.73 -11.73
C THR A 253 -38.57 7.91 -11.75
N SER A 254 -39.28 7.98 -12.88
CA SER A 254 -40.47 7.15 -13.12
C SER A 254 -40.15 5.65 -12.98
N ILE A 255 -41.12 4.88 -12.50
CA ILE A 255 -41.03 3.42 -12.48
C ILE A 255 -41.45 2.94 -13.87
N SER A 256 -40.54 2.33 -14.60
CA SER A 256 -40.84 1.73 -15.90
C SER A 256 -41.36 0.31 -15.73
N SER A 257 -42.27 -0.14 -16.60
CA SER A 257 -42.59 -1.56 -16.74
C SER A 257 -41.39 -2.39 -17.23
N THR A 258 -40.39 -1.75 -17.85
CA THR A 258 -39.11 -2.36 -18.26
C THR A 258 -38.04 -2.33 -17.16
N ASP A 259 -38.25 -1.64 -16.03
CA ASP A 259 -37.33 -1.72 -14.89
C ASP A 259 -37.31 -3.14 -14.33
N ALA A 260 -36.14 -3.64 -13.93
CA ALA A 260 -36.07 -4.91 -13.20
C ALA A 260 -36.89 -4.83 -11.90
N VAL A 261 -37.59 -5.90 -11.51
CA VAL A 261 -38.50 -5.92 -10.34
C VAL A 261 -37.83 -5.45 -9.04
N ALA A 262 -36.51 -5.65 -8.88
CA ALA A 262 -35.74 -5.14 -7.76
C ALA A 262 -35.59 -3.60 -7.77
N ILE A 263 -35.41 -2.99 -8.95
CA ILE A 263 -35.39 -1.53 -9.15
C ILE A 263 -36.78 -0.94 -8.92
N GLN A 264 -37.84 -1.56 -9.44
CA GLN A 264 -39.22 -1.15 -9.17
C GLN A 264 -39.49 -1.11 -7.66
N LYS A 265 -39.07 -2.16 -6.92
CA LYS A 265 -39.19 -2.22 -5.45
C LYS A 265 -38.37 -1.15 -4.73
N ALA A 266 -37.16 -0.80 -5.21
CA ALA A 266 -36.37 0.28 -4.62
C ALA A 266 -37.05 1.65 -4.80
N LYS A 267 -37.51 1.97 -6.02
CA LYS A 267 -38.27 3.21 -6.29
C LYS A 267 -39.57 3.27 -5.49
N LEU A 268 -40.29 2.16 -5.33
CA LEU A 268 -41.49 2.07 -4.48
C LEU A 268 -41.18 2.28 -2.99
N LEU A 269 -40.10 1.70 -2.47
CA LEU A 269 -39.70 1.86 -1.06
C LEU A 269 -39.29 3.31 -0.74
N TYR A 270 -38.55 3.95 -1.63
CA TYR A 270 -38.22 5.38 -1.50
C TYR A 270 -39.49 6.24 -1.45
N ARG A 271 -40.43 6.03 -2.39
CA ARG A 271 -41.71 6.75 -2.45
C ARG A 271 -42.58 6.50 -1.23
N SER A 272 -42.63 5.28 -0.68
CA SER A 272 -43.40 5.00 0.55
C SER A 272 -42.79 5.61 1.81
N CYS A 273 -41.47 5.78 1.86
CA CYS A 273 -40.80 6.55 2.92
C CYS A 273 -41.03 8.06 2.79
N MET A 274 -41.02 8.59 1.57
CA MET A 274 -41.28 10.00 1.29
C MET A 274 -42.71 10.43 1.62
N ASN A 275 -43.69 9.56 1.38
CA ASN A 275 -45.08 9.80 1.74
C ASN A 275 -45.30 9.73 3.27
N GLU A 276 -46.22 10.56 3.78
CA GLU A 276 -46.60 10.64 5.19
C GLU A 276 -47.54 9.49 5.60
N CYS A 277 -47.02 8.27 5.70
CA CYS A 277 -47.78 7.14 6.26
C CYS A 277 -47.92 7.27 7.78
N GLY A 278 -49.10 7.69 8.26
CA GLY A 278 -49.45 7.63 9.67
C GLY A 278 -49.45 6.20 10.22
N TRP A 279 -49.13 6.02 11.51
CA TRP A 279 -48.99 4.72 12.15
C TRP A 279 -50.32 4.26 12.80
N PRO A 280 -50.97 3.18 12.32
CA PRO A 280 -52.27 2.75 12.82
C PRO A 280 -52.15 1.70 13.95
N VAL A 281 -51.63 2.10 15.11
CA VAL A 281 -51.72 1.28 16.33
C VAL A 281 -52.25 2.10 17.50
N ARG A 282 -53.52 1.85 17.84
CA ARG A 282 -54.09 2.15 19.16
C ARG A 282 -54.97 0.98 19.57
N ASN A 283 -54.48 0.15 20.48
CA ASN A 283 -55.32 -0.79 21.22
C ASN A 283 -54.84 -0.80 22.68
N ALA A 284 -55.74 -0.48 23.61
CA ALA A 284 -55.37 0.06 24.92
C ALA A 284 -55.36 -0.98 26.08
N SER A 285 -55.41 -2.27 25.75
CA SER A 285 -55.49 -3.38 26.69
C SER A 285 -54.24 -4.27 26.62
N TRP A 286 -53.22 -3.95 27.44
CA TRP A 286 -52.08 -4.83 27.69
C TRP A 286 -52.24 -5.48 29.07
N ASP A 287 -52.30 -6.81 29.11
CA ASP A 287 -52.39 -7.59 30.35
C ASP A 287 -51.02 -8.21 30.70
N PRO A 288 -50.49 -8.00 31.93
CA PRO A 288 -49.23 -8.60 32.36
C PRO A 288 -49.22 -10.15 32.38
N ASN A 289 -50.38 -10.78 32.57
CA ASN A 289 -50.47 -12.22 32.82
C ASN A 289 -50.30 -13.05 31.54
N SER A 290 -50.87 -12.58 30.43
CA SER A 290 -50.69 -13.12 29.08
C SER A 290 -49.30 -12.84 28.47
N PHE A 291 -48.47 -12.00 29.09
CA PHE A 291 -47.16 -11.63 28.53
C PHE A 291 -46.09 -12.73 28.69
N ASN A 292 -45.49 -13.10 27.56
CA ASN A 292 -44.26 -13.87 27.45
C ASN A 292 -43.24 -13.09 26.59
N LEU A 293 -42.00 -12.98 27.07
CA LEU A 293 -40.92 -12.25 26.44
C LEU A 293 -40.42 -12.90 25.14
N VAL A 294 -40.39 -14.24 25.06
CA VAL A 294 -39.83 -14.96 23.90
C VAL A 294 -40.62 -14.65 22.61
N PRO A 295 -41.96 -14.77 22.57
CA PRO A 295 -42.75 -14.35 21.39
C PRO A 295 -42.58 -12.88 21.01
N LEU A 296 -42.42 -11.96 21.97
CA LEU A 296 -42.17 -10.54 21.65
C LEU A 296 -40.81 -10.36 20.97
N LEU A 297 -39.74 -10.96 21.50
CA LEU A 297 -38.41 -10.88 20.89
C LEU A 297 -38.40 -11.52 19.48
N VAL A 298 -39.08 -12.65 19.29
CA VAL A 298 -39.27 -13.30 17.98
C VAL A 298 -40.03 -12.39 17.00
N ALA A 299 -41.08 -11.70 17.46
CA ALA A 299 -41.82 -10.75 16.63
C ALA A 299 -40.97 -9.52 16.24
N LEU A 300 -40.23 -8.94 17.20
CA LEU A 300 -39.33 -7.81 16.96
C LEU A 300 -38.16 -8.16 16.04
N ARG A 301 -37.69 -9.41 16.07
CA ARG A 301 -36.65 -9.91 15.17
C ARG A 301 -37.07 -9.85 13.69
N ARG A 302 -38.37 -9.95 13.36
CA ARG A 302 -38.88 -9.73 11.99
C ARG A 302 -38.63 -8.31 11.48
N TYR A 303 -38.50 -7.35 12.38
CA TYR A 303 -38.11 -5.95 12.11
C TYR A 303 -36.63 -5.71 12.45
N ASN A 304 -35.80 -6.75 12.36
CA ASN A 304 -34.36 -6.78 12.66
C ASN A 304 -33.99 -6.24 14.06
N THR A 305 -34.94 -6.19 14.99
CA THR A 305 -34.74 -5.55 16.30
C THR A 305 -34.41 -6.60 17.37
N GLN A 306 -33.36 -6.32 18.14
CA GLN A 306 -32.67 -7.29 19.00
C GLN A 306 -32.26 -6.61 20.32
N PRO A 307 -33.20 -6.37 21.25
CA PRO A 307 -32.97 -5.49 22.39
C PRO A 307 -32.14 -6.13 23.51
N ILE A 308 -32.22 -7.46 23.69
CA ILE A 308 -31.61 -8.15 24.83
C ILE A 308 -30.46 -9.08 24.42
N VAL A 309 -30.53 -9.68 23.22
CA VAL A 309 -29.47 -10.53 22.67
C VAL A 309 -29.36 -10.28 21.17
N SER A 310 -28.15 -10.03 20.68
CA SER A 310 -27.86 -9.99 19.24
C SER A 310 -27.61 -11.41 18.74
N ILE A 311 -28.41 -11.87 17.77
CA ILE A 311 -28.24 -13.16 17.10
C ILE A 311 -27.92 -12.90 15.64
N MET A 312 -26.82 -13.48 15.14
CA MET A 312 -26.35 -13.31 13.77
C MET A 312 -25.86 -14.64 13.22
N VAL A 313 -26.31 -15.03 12.02
CA VAL A 313 -25.64 -16.08 11.25
C VAL A 313 -24.38 -15.45 10.66
N ARG A 314 -23.22 -16.04 10.94
CA ARG A 314 -21.90 -15.55 10.50
C ARG A 314 -21.05 -16.72 10.00
N ILE A 315 -20.02 -16.42 9.21
CA ILE A 315 -18.96 -17.38 8.88
C ILE A 315 -18.29 -17.84 10.18
N ASP A 316 -18.07 -19.15 10.33
CA ASP A 316 -17.32 -19.70 11.47
C ASP A 316 -15.84 -19.31 11.32
N SER A 317 -15.29 -18.57 12.29
CA SER A 317 -13.91 -18.09 12.24
C SER A 317 -12.86 -19.18 12.38
N LYS A 318 -13.23 -20.41 12.78
CA LYS A 318 -12.35 -21.58 12.77
C LYS A 318 -12.71 -22.60 11.68
N ASN A 319 -13.77 -22.36 10.90
CA ASN A 319 -14.08 -23.10 9.68
C ASN A 319 -14.83 -22.22 8.66
N SER A 320 -14.09 -21.47 7.85
CA SER A 320 -14.65 -20.52 6.87
C SER A 320 -15.51 -21.15 5.76
N THR A 321 -15.57 -22.48 5.67
CA THR A 321 -16.45 -23.17 4.71
C THR A 321 -17.92 -23.23 5.15
N ARG A 322 -18.22 -22.97 6.43
CA ARG A 322 -19.59 -22.98 6.99
C ARG A 322 -19.97 -21.64 7.61
N ASN A 323 -21.28 -21.46 7.78
CA ASN A 323 -21.82 -20.50 8.72
C ASN A 323 -22.18 -21.20 10.04
N ILE A 324 -22.34 -20.38 11.09
CA ILE A 324 -22.72 -20.79 12.44
C ILE A 324 -23.55 -19.68 13.11
N ILE A 325 -24.43 -20.05 14.03
CA ILE A 325 -25.22 -19.07 14.79
C ILE A 325 -24.32 -18.45 15.86
N THR A 326 -24.17 -17.12 15.80
CA THR A 326 -23.38 -16.33 16.75
C THR A 326 -24.31 -15.50 17.61
N LEU A 327 -24.17 -15.60 18.93
CA LEU A 327 -24.87 -14.79 19.90
C LEU A 327 -23.90 -13.82 20.59
N ASP A 328 -24.33 -12.58 20.77
CA ASP A 328 -23.51 -11.48 21.27
C ASP A 328 -24.37 -10.46 22.04
N THR A 329 -23.72 -9.55 22.76
CA THR A 329 -24.36 -8.39 23.40
C THR A 329 -25.13 -7.54 22.37
N PRO A 330 -26.33 -7.03 22.69
CA PRO A 330 -27.12 -6.19 21.80
C PRO A 330 -26.52 -4.80 21.60
N GLY A 331 -27.06 -4.05 20.65
CA GLY A 331 -26.84 -2.60 20.55
C GLY A 331 -27.76 -1.85 21.52
N PHE A 332 -27.25 -0.77 22.11
CA PHE A 332 -27.98 0.12 23.03
C PHE A 332 -28.71 1.25 22.28
N GLY A 333 -29.70 1.88 22.91
CA GLY A 333 -30.45 3.00 22.32
C GLY A 333 -29.70 4.36 22.31
N MET A 334 -28.70 4.53 23.18
CA MET A 334 -27.65 5.55 23.06
C MET A 334 -26.43 4.99 22.31
N PRO A 335 -25.53 5.82 21.72
CA PRO A 335 -24.46 5.35 20.82
C PRO A 335 -23.31 4.54 21.44
N GLY A 336 -23.51 3.89 22.59
CA GLY A 336 -22.57 2.94 23.20
C GLY A 336 -22.50 2.98 24.73
N ARG A 337 -21.97 1.90 25.32
CA ARG A 337 -21.83 1.68 26.78
C ARG A 337 -21.41 2.92 27.57
N LYS A 338 -20.42 3.68 27.07
CA LYS A 338 -19.78 4.81 27.75
C LYS A 338 -20.72 5.95 28.21
N TYR A 339 -21.93 6.06 27.65
CA TYR A 339 -22.92 7.06 28.07
C TYR A 339 -23.67 6.64 29.35
N TYR A 340 -23.94 5.34 29.52
CA TYR A 340 -24.62 4.77 30.68
C TYR A 340 -23.72 4.65 31.91
N LEU A 341 -22.39 4.63 31.72
CA LEU A 341 -21.39 4.63 32.79
C LEU A 341 -21.18 6.02 33.44
N LYS A 342 -22.02 7.00 33.10
CA LYS A 342 -22.03 8.34 33.72
C LYS A 342 -23.01 8.38 34.89
N SER A 343 -22.96 9.46 35.66
CA SER A 343 -23.97 9.70 36.70
C SER A 343 -25.37 9.74 36.07
N ARG A 344 -26.38 9.27 36.79
CA ARG A 344 -27.79 9.41 36.40
C ARG A 344 -28.21 10.86 36.17
N ASN A 345 -27.44 11.83 36.70
CA ASN A 345 -27.62 13.26 36.50
C ASN A 345 -27.03 13.83 35.18
N ASP A 346 -26.30 13.04 34.39
CA ASP A 346 -25.65 13.43 33.13
C ASP A 346 -26.63 14.00 32.09
N THR A 347 -26.22 15.03 31.36
CA THR A 347 -27.07 15.77 30.41
C THR A 347 -27.51 14.92 29.21
N LYS A 348 -26.63 14.03 28.71
CA LYS A 348 -26.93 13.15 27.56
C LYS A 348 -27.86 12.02 27.96
N LEU A 349 -27.67 11.47 29.17
CA LEU A 349 -28.55 10.43 29.73
C LEU A 349 -29.95 10.98 30.07
N LYS A 350 -30.04 12.22 30.58
CA LYS A 350 -31.32 12.92 30.75
C LYS A 350 -32.03 13.22 29.44
N ALA A 351 -31.31 13.63 28.40
CA ALA A 351 -31.89 13.83 27.07
C ALA A 351 -32.44 12.53 26.48
N TYR A 352 -31.78 11.39 26.74
CA TYR A 352 -32.26 10.07 26.34
C TYR A 352 -33.56 9.68 27.05
N GLU A 353 -33.66 9.88 28.37
CA GLU A 353 -34.89 9.64 29.11
C GLU A 353 -36.02 10.58 28.67
N LYS A 354 -35.74 11.89 28.50
CA LYS A 354 -36.73 12.85 27.99
C LYS A 354 -37.29 12.39 26.64
N LEU A 355 -36.42 11.97 25.71
CA LEU A 355 -36.84 11.43 24.42
C LEU A 355 -37.80 10.25 24.59
N ALA A 356 -37.51 9.30 25.48
CA ALA A 356 -38.36 8.14 25.74
C ALA A 356 -39.73 8.53 26.30
N VAL A 357 -39.76 9.44 27.30
CA VAL A 357 -41.00 9.96 27.92
C VAL A 357 -41.87 10.70 26.92
N GLU A 358 -41.31 11.68 26.20
CA GLU A 358 -42.04 12.49 25.21
C GLU A 358 -42.57 11.63 24.05
N MET A 359 -41.76 10.66 23.59
CA MET A 359 -42.15 9.73 22.53
C MET A 359 -43.34 8.86 22.96
N ALA A 360 -43.35 8.37 24.21
CA ALA A 360 -44.46 7.61 24.77
C ALA A 360 -45.74 8.47 24.95
N ILE A 361 -45.61 9.72 25.40
CA ILE A 361 -46.72 10.66 25.55
C ILE A 361 -47.33 11.01 24.17
N GLN A 362 -46.50 11.24 23.15
CA GLN A 362 -46.96 11.44 21.75
C GLN A 362 -47.62 10.19 21.13
N MET A 363 -47.51 9.03 21.77
CA MET A 363 -48.20 7.77 21.43
C MET A 363 -49.44 7.51 22.30
N GLY A 364 -49.77 8.42 23.22
CA GLY A 364 -50.98 8.37 24.05
C GLY A 364 -50.81 7.69 25.41
N ALA A 365 -49.59 7.54 25.92
CA ALA A 365 -49.36 7.12 27.30
C ALA A 365 -49.74 8.22 28.31
N ASP A 366 -50.17 7.84 29.51
CA ASP A 366 -50.33 8.78 30.63
C ASP A 366 -48.95 9.38 31.00
N PRO A 367 -48.82 10.72 31.17
CA PRO A 367 -47.52 11.35 31.45
C PRO A 367 -46.83 10.87 32.73
N LYS A 368 -47.56 10.53 33.79
CA LYS A 368 -46.97 10.05 35.05
C LYS A 368 -46.49 8.61 34.91
N GLN A 369 -47.28 7.76 34.26
CA GLN A 369 -46.88 6.39 33.97
C GLN A 369 -45.72 6.35 32.97
N ALA A 370 -45.71 7.22 31.97
CA ALA A 370 -44.62 7.35 31.00
C ALA A 370 -43.31 7.77 31.70
N GLN A 371 -43.34 8.78 32.58
CA GLN A 371 -42.16 9.20 33.33
C GLN A 371 -41.58 8.06 34.19
N LYS A 372 -42.43 7.25 34.82
CA LYS A 372 -41.99 6.09 35.61
C LYS A 372 -41.46 4.96 34.72
N ASP A 373 -42.29 4.47 33.78
CA ASP A 373 -41.96 3.34 32.91
C ASP A 373 -40.68 3.59 32.12
N MET A 374 -40.47 4.81 31.59
CA MET A 374 -39.27 5.13 30.82
C MET A 374 -38.04 5.35 31.72
N GLY A 375 -38.22 5.84 32.96
CA GLY A 375 -37.16 5.84 33.97
C GLY A 375 -36.69 4.42 34.31
N ASP A 376 -37.63 3.51 34.58
CA ASP A 376 -37.38 2.08 34.84
C ASP A 376 -36.65 1.41 33.64
N ILE A 377 -36.99 1.78 32.39
CA ILE A 377 -36.31 1.32 31.16
C ILE A 377 -34.86 1.82 31.07
N VAL A 378 -34.61 3.10 31.36
CA VAL A 378 -33.25 3.66 31.32
C VAL A 378 -32.38 3.03 32.41
N ASP A 379 -32.93 2.74 33.59
CA ASP A 379 -32.23 2.02 34.66
C ASP A 379 -31.93 0.56 34.28
N LEU A 380 -32.87 -0.12 33.61
CA LEU A 380 -32.63 -1.45 33.02
C LEU A 380 -31.50 -1.40 31.99
N GLU A 381 -31.47 -0.38 31.11
CA GLU A 381 -30.42 -0.27 30.09
C GLU A 381 -29.05 0.12 30.68
N ILE A 382 -29.00 0.91 31.76
CA ILE A 382 -27.78 1.14 32.55
C ILE A 382 -27.25 -0.20 33.10
N ASN A 383 -28.14 -1.06 33.63
CA ASN A 383 -27.74 -2.38 34.12
C ASN A 383 -27.21 -3.28 33.00
N LEU A 384 -27.87 -3.30 31.83
CA LEU A 384 -27.40 -4.03 30.64
C LEU A 384 -26.04 -3.50 30.14
N ALA A 385 -25.83 -2.18 30.17
CA ALA A 385 -24.56 -1.56 29.82
C ALA A 385 -23.45 -1.91 30.83
N ASN A 386 -23.73 -1.87 32.14
CA ASN A 386 -22.79 -2.24 33.18
C ASN A 386 -22.26 -3.67 33.01
N ILE A 387 -23.14 -4.65 32.71
CA ILE A 387 -22.75 -6.05 32.55
C ILE A 387 -22.12 -6.40 31.18
N SER A 388 -22.09 -5.46 30.21
CA SER A 388 -21.44 -5.68 28.91
C SER A 388 -19.93 -5.52 28.96
N THR A 389 -19.19 -6.39 28.27
CA THR A 389 -17.72 -6.37 28.27
C THR A 389 -17.18 -5.15 27.49
N PRO A 390 -16.12 -4.46 27.97
CA PRO A 390 -15.55 -3.28 27.30
C PRO A 390 -15.09 -3.52 25.85
N SER A 391 -15.10 -2.46 25.04
CA SER A 391 -14.72 -2.52 23.62
C SER A 391 -13.22 -2.78 23.40
N GLU A 392 -12.41 -2.57 24.44
CA GLU A 392 -10.98 -2.79 24.51
C GLU A 392 -10.67 -4.28 24.66
N GLU A 393 -11.36 -4.95 25.58
CA GLU A 393 -11.25 -6.39 25.82
C GLU A 393 -11.82 -7.21 24.64
N ARG A 394 -12.86 -6.68 23.99
CA ARG A 394 -13.52 -7.29 22.82
C ARG A 394 -12.74 -7.17 21.49
N ARG A 395 -11.43 -6.88 21.54
CA ARG A 395 -10.54 -6.89 20.37
C ARG A 395 -9.94 -8.27 20.07
N ASP A 396 -9.88 -9.14 21.08
CA ASP A 396 -9.30 -10.49 20.97
C ASP A 396 -10.36 -11.50 20.48
N ASN A 397 -10.38 -11.76 19.16
CA ASN A 397 -11.38 -12.66 18.57
C ASN A 397 -11.25 -14.13 19.01
N GLU A 398 -10.10 -14.57 19.53
CA GLU A 398 -9.95 -15.93 20.09
C GLU A 398 -10.67 -16.04 21.44
N LYS A 399 -10.54 -15.03 22.31
CA LYS A 399 -11.32 -14.97 23.57
C LYS A 399 -12.83 -14.85 23.35
N LEU A 400 -13.25 -14.24 22.24
CA LEU A 400 -14.67 -14.16 21.85
C LEU A 400 -15.17 -15.41 21.09
N TYR A 401 -14.34 -16.45 20.93
CA TYR A 401 -14.73 -17.72 20.32
C TYR A 401 -15.09 -18.77 21.38
N ASN A 402 -16.28 -18.66 21.97
CA ASN A 402 -16.79 -19.66 22.92
C ASN A 402 -17.86 -20.51 22.23
N LYS A 403 -17.43 -21.57 21.51
CA LYS A 403 -18.36 -22.49 20.83
C LYS A 403 -18.92 -23.53 21.81
N MET A 404 -20.23 -23.74 21.76
CA MET A 404 -20.97 -24.74 22.56
C MET A 404 -22.24 -25.17 21.82
N THR A 405 -22.88 -26.26 22.25
CA THR A 405 -24.21 -26.67 21.76
C THR A 405 -25.34 -25.86 22.39
N LEU A 406 -26.54 -25.85 21.79
CA LEU A 406 -27.73 -25.24 22.41
C LEU A 406 -28.14 -25.90 23.74
N LYS A 407 -27.81 -27.19 23.93
CA LYS A 407 -27.93 -27.87 25.20
C LYS A 407 -27.01 -27.26 26.26
N GLU A 408 -25.71 -27.21 25.99
CA GLU A 408 -24.71 -26.62 26.90
C GLU A 408 -25.01 -25.14 27.17
N LEU A 409 -25.51 -24.39 26.17
CA LEU A 409 -26.00 -23.02 26.34
C LEU A 409 -27.10 -22.92 27.42
N SER A 410 -28.07 -23.83 27.35
CA SER A 410 -29.21 -23.90 28.26
C SER A 410 -28.82 -24.40 29.66
N GLU A 411 -27.79 -25.26 29.75
CA GLU A 411 -27.22 -25.73 31.00
C GLU A 411 -26.34 -24.68 31.69
N ASN A 412 -25.62 -23.85 30.92
CA ASN A 412 -24.78 -22.76 31.43
C ASN A 412 -25.57 -21.51 31.82
N PHE A 413 -26.54 -21.08 31.00
CA PHE A 413 -27.28 -19.83 31.17
C PHE A 413 -28.76 -20.09 31.50
N LYS A 414 -28.99 -20.67 32.67
CA LYS A 414 -30.32 -21.08 33.16
C LYS A 414 -31.22 -19.87 33.45
N GLY A 415 -32.53 -20.06 33.25
CA GLY A 415 -33.57 -19.04 33.50
C GLY A 415 -34.22 -18.47 32.25
N PHE A 416 -33.72 -18.84 31.05
CA PHE A 416 -34.29 -18.45 29.77
C PHE A 416 -34.35 -19.65 28.82
N ASP A 417 -35.41 -19.74 28.01
CA ASP A 417 -35.64 -20.84 27.06
C ASP A 417 -34.92 -20.58 25.73
N TRP A 418 -33.61 -20.84 25.73
CA TRP A 418 -32.74 -20.60 24.57
C TRP A 418 -33.11 -21.45 23.36
N ILE A 419 -33.42 -22.73 23.55
CA ILE A 419 -33.76 -23.65 22.46
C ILE A 419 -35.04 -23.17 21.76
N SER A 420 -36.09 -22.83 22.52
CA SER A 420 -37.33 -22.29 21.95
C SER A 420 -37.10 -20.93 21.28
N TYR A 421 -36.34 -20.02 21.91
CA TYR A 421 -36.07 -18.69 21.37
C TYR A 421 -35.31 -18.75 20.03
N ILE A 422 -34.25 -19.55 19.95
CA ILE A 422 -33.38 -19.63 18.77
C ILE A 422 -34.10 -20.38 17.64
N THR A 423 -34.78 -21.49 17.95
CA THR A 423 -35.61 -22.22 16.97
C THR A 423 -36.76 -21.35 16.45
N GLN A 424 -37.43 -20.55 17.29
CA GLN A 424 -38.47 -19.62 16.82
C GLN A 424 -37.92 -18.46 15.98
N ILE A 425 -36.72 -17.94 16.27
CA ILE A 425 -36.06 -16.92 15.44
C ILE A 425 -35.65 -17.47 14.07
N MET A 426 -35.22 -18.73 14.02
CA MET A 426 -34.73 -19.38 12.80
C MET A 426 -35.83 -20.08 11.99
N ASN A 427 -37.04 -20.20 12.54
CA ASN A 427 -38.26 -20.64 11.83
C ASN A 427 -38.73 -19.58 10.83
N ILE A 428 -38.07 -19.55 9.67
CA ILE A 428 -38.40 -18.66 8.55
C ILE A 428 -39.50 -19.32 7.70
N PRO A 429 -40.64 -18.65 7.43
CA PRO A 429 -41.69 -19.19 6.58
C PRO A 429 -41.17 -19.67 5.22
N ASN A 430 -41.64 -20.84 4.79
CA ASN A 430 -41.22 -21.53 3.56
C ASN A 430 -39.72 -21.91 3.52
N LYS A 431 -39.06 -22.08 4.68
CA LYS A 431 -37.70 -22.62 4.81
C LYS A 431 -37.63 -23.71 5.90
N SER A 432 -37.20 -24.90 5.50
CA SER A 432 -37.11 -26.09 6.37
C SER A 432 -35.88 -26.10 7.29
N ILE A 433 -35.64 -25.00 8.03
CA ILE A 433 -34.54 -24.89 8.99
C ILE A 433 -34.95 -25.63 10.27
N HIS A 434 -34.30 -26.76 10.55
CA HIS A 434 -34.52 -27.55 11.74
C HIS A 434 -33.34 -27.32 12.69
N ILE A 435 -33.64 -26.87 13.92
CA ILE A 435 -32.67 -26.68 15.00
C ILE A 435 -33.07 -27.61 16.15
N ASN A 436 -32.08 -28.28 16.73
CA ASN A 436 -32.21 -29.15 17.89
C ASN A 436 -31.23 -28.72 18.99
N ASP A 437 -31.21 -29.45 20.09
CA ASP A 437 -30.32 -29.19 21.24
C ASP A 437 -28.83 -29.42 20.92
N THR A 438 -28.51 -30.18 19.88
CA THR A 438 -27.12 -30.40 19.40
C THR A 438 -26.57 -29.33 18.45
N GLU A 439 -27.38 -28.34 18.03
CA GLU A 439 -26.93 -27.26 17.13
C GLU A 439 -25.78 -26.46 17.78
N GLU A 440 -24.70 -26.24 17.03
CA GLU A 440 -23.52 -25.53 17.50
C GLU A 440 -23.68 -24.01 17.37
N VAL A 441 -23.33 -23.28 18.44
CA VAL A 441 -23.39 -21.82 18.49
C VAL A 441 -22.11 -21.22 19.07
N ILE A 442 -21.79 -19.97 18.70
CA ILE A 442 -20.68 -19.20 19.28
C ILE A 442 -21.25 -18.11 20.19
N ILE A 443 -20.80 -18.08 21.44
CA ILE A 443 -21.12 -17.02 22.41
C ILE A 443 -19.94 -16.06 22.50
N ARG A 444 -20.13 -14.82 22.07
CA ARG A 444 -19.06 -13.82 22.06
C ARG A 444 -18.82 -13.16 23.40
N ASP A 445 -19.79 -13.15 24.31
CA ASP A 445 -19.70 -12.42 25.59
C ASP A 445 -20.23 -13.26 26.77
N THR A 446 -19.51 -14.31 27.15
CA THR A 446 -19.96 -15.25 28.20
C THR A 446 -20.17 -14.57 29.56
N ALA A 447 -19.41 -13.51 29.86
CA ALA A 447 -19.58 -12.69 31.06
C ALA A 447 -20.89 -11.89 31.06
N TYR A 448 -21.26 -11.30 29.91
CA TYR A 448 -22.58 -10.68 29.70
C TYR A 448 -23.71 -11.71 29.89
N PHE A 449 -23.65 -12.87 29.22
CA PHE A 449 -24.71 -13.88 29.30
C PHE A 449 -24.88 -14.43 30.73
N THR A 450 -23.79 -14.61 31.48
CA THR A 450 -23.83 -15.03 32.90
C THR A 450 -24.63 -14.05 33.76
N ASN A 451 -24.42 -12.75 33.58
CA ASN A 451 -25.07 -11.73 34.40
C ASN A 451 -26.46 -11.33 33.86
N LEU A 452 -26.69 -11.50 32.56
CA LEU A 452 -27.98 -11.26 31.91
C LEU A 452 -29.11 -12.08 32.55
N MET A 453 -28.83 -13.30 33.05
CA MET A 453 -29.87 -14.14 33.68
C MET A 453 -30.48 -13.49 34.93
N LYS A 454 -29.70 -12.66 35.64
CA LYS A 454 -30.18 -11.85 36.78
C LYS A 454 -31.10 -10.73 36.30
N ILE A 455 -30.77 -10.09 35.17
CA ILE A 455 -31.54 -9.00 34.56
C ILE A 455 -32.84 -9.53 33.92
N LEU A 456 -32.84 -10.75 33.36
CA LEU A 456 -34.05 -11.40 32.87
C LEU A 456 -35.04 -11.80 33.99
N SER A 457 -34.63 -11.70 35.25
CA SER A 457 -35.51 -11.85 36.42
C SER A 457 -36.18 -10.53 36.86
N THR A 458 -35.94 -9.41 36.16
CA THR A 458 -36.63 -8.12 36.35
C THR A 458 -38.11 -8.22 35.96
N ASP A 459 -38.94 -7.30 36.46
CA ASP A 459 -40.36 -7.26 36.17
C ASP A 459 -40.69 -7.28 34.66
N LYS A 460 -41.70 -8.10 34.32
CA LYS A 460 -42.15 -8.35 32.94
C LYS A 460 -42.53 -7.08 32.18
N ARG A 461 -43.13 -6.08 32.84
CA ARG A 461 -43.52 -4.80 32.21
C ARG A 461 -42.28 -4.02 31.78
N ILE A 462 -41.24 -3.97 32.61
CA ILE A 462 -40.01 -3.24 32.30
C ILE A 462 -39.30 -3.89 31.10
N LEU A 463 -39.21 -5.24 31.10
CA LEU A 463 -38.64 -6.00 29.97
C LEU A 463 -39.46 -5.83 28.67
N ALA A 464 -40.79 -5.84 28.75
CA ALA A 464 -41.68 -5.59 27.61
C ALA A 464 -41.51 -4.15 27.07
N ASN A 465 -41.57 -3.17 27.96
CA ASN A 465 -41.45 -1.76 27.62
C ASN A 465 -40.07 -1.45 27.00
N TYR A 466 -38.98 -1.99 27.53
CA TYR A 466 -37.63 -1.83 26.95
C TYR A 466 -37.53 -2.45 25.55
N ALA A 467 -38.06 -3.67 25.36
CA ALA A 467 -38.04 -4.33 24.07
C ALA A 467 -38.83 -3.53 23.00
N ILE A 468 -39.99 -2.97 23.36
CA ILE A 468 -40.74 -2.03 22.52
C ILE A 468 -39.96 -0.72 22.31
N TRP A 469 -39.36 -0.15 23.36
CA TRP A 469 -38.64 1.12 23.29
C TRP A 469 -37.49 1.09 22.29
N ILE A 470 -36.66 0.04 22.29
CA ILE A 470 -35.57 -0.12 21.32
C ILE A 470 -36.08 -0.21 19.88
N PHE A 471 -37.26 -0.82 19.65
CA PHE A 471 -37.92 -0.78 18.34
C PHE A 471 -38.37 0.65 17.98
N ILE A 472 -39.01 1.37 18.90
CA ILE A 472 -39.49 2.75 18.68
C ILE A 472 -38.33 3.72 18.44
N LYS A 473 -37.24 3.66 19.22
CA LYS A 473 -36.04 4.50 19.02
C LYS A 473 -35.42 4.27 17.64
N ARG A 474 -35.54 3.07 17.07
CA ARG A 474 -35.06 2.72 15.73
C ARG A 474 -36.00 3.17 14.61
N VAL A 475 -37.31 2.96 14.72
CA VAL A 475 -38.26 3.32 13.64
C VAL A 475 -38.71 4.79 13.68
N GLY A 476 -38.50 5.49 14.80
CA GLY A 476 -38.99 6.85 15.02
C GLY A 476 -38.53 7.89 13.99
N ILE A 477 -37.37 7.67 13.34
CA ILE A 477 -36.87 8.56 12.27
C ILE A 477 -37.71 8.50 10.98
N TYR A 478 -38.56 7.48 10.82
CA TYR A 478 -39.48 7.29 9.69
C TYR A 478 -40.93 7.67 10.01
N LEU A 479 -41.23 8.00 11.27
CA LEU A 479 -42.56 8.45 11.69
C LEU A 479 -42.84 9.91 11.25
N PRO A 480 -44.11 10.37 11.29
CA PRO A 480 -44.48 11.75 10.99
C PRO A 480 -43.69 12.79 11.81
N GLU A 481 -43.59 14.01 11.26
CA GLU A 481 -42.67 15.07 11.72
C GLU A 481 -42.61 15.27 13.25
N ARG A 482 -43.76 15.29 13.95
CA ARG A 482 -43.82 15.46 15.41
C ARG A 482 -42.92 14.51 16.21
N PHE A 483 -42.72 13.29 15.72
CA PHE A 483 -41.84 12.30 16.36
C PHE A 483 -40.37 12.51 15.98
N ARG A 484 -40.10 12.94 14.74
CA ARG A 484 -38.75 13.28 14.26
C ARG A 484 -38.19 14.51 14.96
N LEU A 485 -39.02 15.49 15.31
CA LEU A 485 -38.62 16.68 16.08
C LEU A 485 -38.09 16.32 17.48
N LEU A 486 -38.70 15.34 18.17
CA LEU A 486 -38.17 14.85 19.45
C LEU A 486 -36.78 14.23 19.29
N ILE A 487 -36.59 13.44 18.22
CA ILE A 487 -35.29 12.82 17.91
C ILE A 487 -34.25 13.88 17.57
N GLN A 488 -34.62 14.96 16.86
CA GLN A 488 -33.74 16.11 16.62
C GLN A 488 -33.31 16.81 17.92
N GLU A 489 -34.23 17.02 18.87
CA GLU A 489 -33.88 17.62 20.18
C GLU A 489 -32.85 16.75 20.93
N TYR A 490 -33.03 15.43 20.91
CA TYR A 490 -32.08 14.48 21.46
C TYR A 490 -30.74 14.49 20.72
N ASP A 491 -30.74 14.39 19.38
CA ASP A 491 -29.52 14.35 18.57
C ASP A 491 -28.70 15.64 18.74
N LYS A 492 -29.36 16.81 18.86
CA LYS A 492 -28.72 18.08 19.21
C LYS A 492 -27.90 18.03 20.52
N VAL A 493 -28.33 17.24 21.51
CA VAL A 493 -27.59 17.05 22.77
C VAL A 493 -26.51 15.96 22.64
N ILE A 494 -26.73 14.94 21.81
CA ILE A 494 -25.78 13.83 21.62
C ILE A 494 -24.62 14.20 20.68
N THR A 495 -24.93 14.73 19.50
CA THR A 495 -24.00 14.95 18.38
C THR A 495 -23.71 16.43 18.10
N GLY A 496 -24.62 17.34 18.51
CA GLY A 496 -24.50 18.78 18.28
C GLY A 496 -25.22 19.31 17.04
N THR A 497 -25.89 18.46 16.26
CA THR A 497 -26.66 18.86 15.07
C THR A 497 -27.73 19.91 15.40
N ALA A 498 -27.76 21.03 14.68
CA ALA A 498 -28.73 22.10 14.88
C ALA A 498 -30.09 21.80 14.21
N SER A 499 -30.09 21.15 13.04
CA SER A 499 -31.29 20.84 12.25
C SER A 499 -31.49 19.34 12.03
N ALA A 500 -32.72 18.92 11.71
CA ALA A 500 -33.01 17.55 11.31
C ALA A 500 -32.66 17.33 9.82
N ARG A 501 -32.05 16.17 9.51
CA ARG A 501 -31.76 15.77 8.13
C ARG A 501 -33.01 15.79 7.24
N PRO A 502 -32.92 16.29 5.99
CA PRO A 502 -34.03 16.28 5.03
C PRO A 502 -34.64 14.89 4.84
N ARG A 503 -35.97 14.81 4.68
CA ARG A 503 -36.68 13.52 4.58
C ARG A 503 -36.16 12.66 3.42
N TRP A 504 -35.92 13.28 2.25
CA TRP A 504 -35.36 12.61 1.08
C TRP A 504 -34.02 11.94 1.38
N ARG A 505 -33.14 12.60 2.15
CA ARG A 505 -31.81 12.10 2.52
C ARG A 505 -31.96 10.84 3.36
N THR A 506 -32.81 10.87 4.39
CA THR A 506 -33.16 9.70 5.22
C THR A 506 -33.75 8.55 4.39
N CYS A 507 -34.65 8.85 3.45
CA CYS A 507 -35.28 7.84 2.60
C CYS A 507 -34.33 7.23 1.56
N THR A 508 -33.39 8.00 1.01
CA THR A 508 -32.32 7.50 0.14
C THR A 508 -31.39 6.56 0.90
N TYR A 509 -30.91 6.97 2.09
CA TYR A 509 -30.10 6.12 2.96
C TYR A 509 -30.82 4.80 3.29
N PHE A 510 -32.07 4.86 3.78
CA PHE A 510 -32.85 3.68 4.10
C PHE A 510 -33.07 2.75 2.90
N THR A 511 -33.40 3.30 1.74
CA THR A 511 -33.60 2.51 0.50
C THR A 511 -32.30 1.82 0.08
N ASN A 512 -31.15 2.49 0.24
CA ASN A 512 -29.84 1.90 -0.03
C ASN A 512 -29.42 0.84 1.02
N GLU A 513 -29.77 1.02 2.29
CA GLU A 513 -29.53 -0.02 3.32
C GLU A 513 -30.34 -1.29 3.07
N GLN A 514 -31.63 -1.16 2.71
CA GLN A 514 -32.51 -2.32 2.53
C GLN A 514 -32.40 -2.98 1.15
N LEU A 515 -32.07 -2.21 0.11
CA LEU A 515 -32.07 -2.66 -1.29
C LEU A 515 -30.80 -2.24 -2.07
N GLY A 516 -29.66 -2.12 -1.37
CA GLY A 516 -28.39 -1.61 -1.91
C GLY A 516 -27.88 -2.27 -3.20
N ASN A 517 -28.17 -3.56 -3.44
CA ASN A 517 -27.81 -4.20 -4.71
C ASN A 517 -28.63 -3.68 -5.91
N ALA A 518 -29.88 -3.26 -5.70
CA ALA A 518 -30.73 -2.67 -6.73
C ALA A 518 -30.39 -1.18 -6.95
N VAL A 519 -30.12 -0.46 -5.85
CA VAL A 519 -29.71 0.95 -5.87
C VAL A 519 -28.32 1.10 -6.49
N GLY A 520 -27.35 0.30 -6.03
CA GLY A 520 -26.00 0.23 -6.56
C GLY A 520 -25.93 -0.19 -8.03
N ARG A 521 -26.83 -1.06 -8.50
CA ARG A 521 -26.95 -1.35 -9.95
C ARG A 521 -27.29 -0.08 -10.74
N MET A 522 -28.30 0.70 -10.31
CA MET A 522 -28.66 1.95 -11.00
C MET A 522 -27.51 2.96 -10.98
N PHE A 523 -26.81 3.08 -9.85
CA PHE A 523 -25.65 3.95 -9.70
C PHE A 523 -24.51 3.57 -10.65
N VAL A 524 -24.07 2.31 -10.62
CA VAL A 524 -22.96 1.79 -11.45
C VAL A 524 -23.29 1.92 -12.94
N GLN A 525 -24.53 1.67 -13.36
CA GLN A 525 -24.95 1.81 -14.77
C GLN A 525 -24.89 3.25 -15.33
N GLN A 526 -24.62 4.28 -14.51
CA GLN A 526 -24.54 5.68 -14.96
C GLN A 526 -23.29 6.43 -14.45
N ASN A 527 -22.63 5.96 -13.39
CA ASN A 527 -21.61 6.73 -12.65
C ASN A 527 -20.30 5.95 -12.40
N PHE A 528 -20.11 4.80 -13.05
CA PHE A 528 -18.95 3.96 -12.86
C PHE A 528 -18.38 3.47 -14.20
N ASP A 529 -17.07 3.53 -14.32
CA ASP A 529 -16.32 3.17 -15.54
C ASP A 529 -15.70 1.77 -15.38
N ASP A 530 -15.85 0.92 -16.39
CA ASP A 530 -15.23 -0.41 -16.41
C ASP A 530 -13.69 -0.33 -16.54
N GLU A 531 -13.10 0.75 -17.08
CA GLU A 531 -11.64 0.91 -17.10
C GLU A 531 -11.09 1.11 -15.68
N ALA A 532 -11.76 1.94 -14.87
CA ALA A 532 -11.37 2.20 -13.48
C ALA A 532 -11.36 0.91 -12.63
N LYS A 533 -12.21 -0.06 -12.96
CA LYS A 533 -12.21 -1.39 -12.33
C LYS A 533 -10.96 -2.20 -12.68
N SER A 534 -10.45 -2.10 -13.90
CA SER A 534 -9.18 -2.75 -14.27
C SER A 534 -8.02 -2.11 -13.51
N GLN A 535 -7.90 -0.78 -13.58
CA GLN A 535 -6.83 -0.03 -12.91
C GLN A 535 -6.76 -0.31 -11.39
N VAL A 536 -7.91 -0.36 -10.71
CA VAL A 536 -7.97 -0.71 -9.28
C VAL A 536 -7.61 -2.18 -9.02
N SER A 537 -7.96 -3.09 -9.94
CA SER A 537 -7.57 -4.51 -9.83
C SER A 537 -6.05 -4.65 -9.93
N ASP A 538 -5.41 -3.98 -10.88
CA ASP A 538 -3.96 -3.99 -11.05
C ASP A 538 -3.23 -3.44 -9.81
N ILE A 539 -3.68 -2.29 -9.27
CA ILE A 539 -3.15 -1.72 -8.02
C ILE A 539 -3.27 -2.71 -6.85
N SER A 540 -4.41 -3.39 -6.72
CA SER A 540 -4.63 -4.38 -5.65
C SER A 540 -3.73 -5.63 -5.79
N PHE A 541 -3.42 -6.02 -7.03
CA PHE A 541 -2.51 -7.13 -7.33
C PHE A 541 -1.06 -6.79 -6.92
N TYR A 542 -0.57 -5.60 -7.29
CA TYR A 542 0.76 -5.14 -6.84
C TYR A 542 0.85 -5.06 -5.30
N HIS A 543 -0.18 -4.56 -4.63
CA HIS A 543 -0.22 -4.50 -3.15
C HIS A 543 -0.44 -5.87 -2.47
N SER A 544 -0.64 -6.95 -3.24
CA SER A 544 -0.70 -8.33 -2.74
C SER A 544 0.62 -9.11 -2.93
N ILE A 545 1.64 -8.46 -3.53
CA ILE A 545 2.95 -9.05 -3.85
C ILE A 545 4.09 -8.40 -3.03
N CYS A 546 3.83 -7.24 -2.41
CA CYS A 546 4.71 -6.57 -1.46
C CYS A 546 4.37 -6.91 0.00
#